data_AF-A0A6L8F1D7-F1
#
_entry.id   AF-A0A6L8F1D7-F1
#
_cell.length_a   1.000
_cell.length_b   1.000
_cell.length_c   1.000
_cell.angle_alpha   90.00
_cell.angle_beta   90.00
_cell.angle_gamma   90.00
#
_symmetry.space_group_name_H-M   'P 1'
#
loop_
_entity.id
_entity.type
_entity.pdbx_description
1 polymer ?
#
loop_
_entity_poly.entity_id
_entity_poly.type
_entity_poly.pdbx_seq_one_letter_code
_entity_poly.pdbx_strand_id
1 'polypeptide(L)'
;MRFRIPPQLKEEVTVVRQDAVVRSNVMTIAEDVVCLIAPESDLIRLTSSGVAIGGTGWAALLEKPNPDIIGGDILRRADDSELTVHRVRPLGGTMILELRGDEIP
;
A
#
# COMPACT_ATOMS: atom_id res chain seq x y z
N MET A 1 20.32 -6.55 -2.61
CA MET A 1 19.61 -6.29 -3.87
C MET A 1 18.47 -5.33 -3.57
N ARG A 2 18.35 -4.22 -4.31
CA ARG A 2 17.23 -3.29 -4.17
C ARG A 2 16.09 -3.82 -5.04
N PHE A 3 14.93 -4.07 -4.44
CA PHE A 3 13.73 -4.43 -5.20
C PHE A 3 13.37 -3.29 -6.17
N ARG A 4 12.98 -3.61 -7.40
CA ARG A 4 12.64 -2.62 -8.42
C ARG A 4 11.41 -3.07 -9.20
N ILE A 5 10.42 -2.19 -9.28
CA ILE A 5 9.17 -2.46 -9.98
C ILE A 5 9.39 -2.17 -11.48
N PRO A 6 8.97 -3.05 -12.39
CA PRO A 6 8.97 -2.76 -13.82
C PRO A 6 8.19 -1.47 -14.12
N PRO A 7 8.68 -0.55 -14.98
CA PRO A 7 8.05 0.75 -15.20
C PRO A 7 6.56 0.70 -15.53
N GLN A 8 6.12 -0.29 -16.32
CA GLN A 8 4.73 -0.48 -16.72
C GLN A 8 3.79 -0.94 -15.59
N LEU A 9 4.33 -1.31 -14.44
CA LEU A 9 3.59 -1.77 -13.26
C LEU A 9 3.65 -0.78 -12.10
N LYS A 10 4.35 0.35 -12.28
CA LYS A 10 4.49 1.36 -11.24
C LYS A 10 3.22 2.16 -11.12
N GLU A 11 2.86 2.41 -9.88
CA GLU A 11 1.84 3.37 -9.51
C GLU A 11 2.44 4.34 -8.50
N GLU A 12 2.13 5.63 -8.67
CA GLU A 12 2.49 6.68 -7.74
C GLU A 12 1.25 7.04 -6.92
N VAL A 13 1.39 6.94 -5.60
CA VAL A 13 0.30 7.22 -4.66
C VAL A 13 0.73 8.24 -3.62
N THR A 14 -0.25 8.98 -3.12
CA THR A 14 -0.08 9.81 -1.93
C THR A 14 -0.62 9.05 -0.73
N VAL A 15 0.18 8.96 0.33
CA VAL A 15 -0.25 8.34 1.58
C VAL A 15 -0.67 9.43 2.54
N VAL A 16 -1.90 9.34 3.03
CA VAL A 16 -2.46 10.27 4.01
C VAL A 16 -2.92 9.51 5.26
N ARG A 17 -2.96 10.22 6.38
CA ARG A 17 -3.53 9.74 7.64
C ARG A 17 -4.70 10.62 8.02
N GLN A 18 -5.85 10.01 8.21
CA GLN A 18 -7.02 10.69 8.75
C GLN A 18 -7.04 10.53 10.27
N ASP A 19 -7.20 11.64 10.98
CA ASP A 19 -7.36 11.59 12.43
C ASP A 19 -8.72 10.95 12.77
N ALA A 20 -8.70 9.88 13.57
CA ALA A 20 -9.90 9.16 14.00
C ALA A 20 -10.80 10.02 14.91
N VAL A 21 -10.24 11.02 15.60
CA VAL A 21 -10.96 11.91 16.52
C VAL A 21 -11.55 13.10 15.78
N VAL A 22 -10.83 13.62 14.78
CA VAL A 22 -11.25 14.77 13.97
C VAL A 22 -11.31 14.33 12.51
N ARG A 23 -12.48 13.85 12.06
CA ARG A 23 -12.69 13.35 10.70
C ARG A 23 -12.23 14.30 9.58
N SER A 24 -12.15 15.60 9.84
CA SER A 24 -11.73 16.60 8.85
C SER A 24 -10.22 16.85 8.81
N ASN A 25 -9.42 16.29 9.72
CA ASN A 25 -7.99 16.51 9.76
C ASN A 25 -7.26 15.38 9.01
N VAL A 26 -6.79 15.70 7.80
CA VAL A 26 -6.02 14.79 6.94
C VAL A 26 -4.58 15.30 6.88
N MET A 27 -3.65 14.45 7.28
CA MET A 27 -2.21 14.74 7.22
C MET A 27 -1.57 13.91 6.11
N THR A 28 -0.81 14.55 5.23
CA THR A 28 0.04 13.85 4.25
C THR A 28 1.23 13.22 4.96
N ILE A 29 1.39 11.89 4.82
CA ILE A 29 2.50 11.12 5.36
C ILE A 29 3.63 11.02 4.35
N ALA A 30 3.30 10.76 3.08
CA ALA A 30 4.26 10.68 2.00
C ALA A 30 3.60 10.97 0.64
N GLU A 31 4.32 11.71 -0.21
CA GLU A 31 3.94 11.97 -1.59
C GLU A 31 4.78 11.10 -2.53
N ASP A 32 4.30 10.90 -3.75
CA ASP A 32 4.99 10.19 -4.83
C ASP A 32 5.53 8.80 -4.42
N VAL A 33 4.77 8.08 -3.62
CA VAL A 33 5.15 6.74 -3.16
C VAL A 33 4.97 5.78 -4.33
N VAL A 34 6.11 5.36 -4.91
CA VAL A 34 6.12 4.37 -6.00
C VAL A 34 5.87 2.97 -5.44
N CYS A 35 4.78 2.35 -5.86
CA CYS A 35 4.41 1.00 -5.50
C CYS A 35 3.77 0.22 -6.66
N LEU A 36 3.58 -1.07 -6.46
CA LEU A 36 2.79 -1.94 -7.34
C LEU A 36 1.55 -2.32 -6.54
N ILE A 37 0.38 -1.88 -6.98
CA ILE A 37 -0.92 -2.28 -6.41
C ILE A 37 -1.49 -3.41 -7.28
N ALA A 38 -1.83 -4.53 -6.66
CA ALA A 38 -2.42 -5.66 -7.35
C ALA A 38 -3.31 -6.48 -6.40
N PRO A 39 -4.20 -7.31 -6.95
CA PRO A 39 -4.87 -8.33 -6.17
C PRO A 39 -3.86 -9.17 -5.41
N GLU A 40 -4.25 -9.54 -4.20
CA GLU A 40 -3.39 -10.30 -3.30
C GLU A 40 -2.81 -11.58 -3.93
N SER A 41 -3.67 -12.31 -4.65
CA SER A 41 -3.34 -13.55 -5.36
C SER A 41 -2.17 -13.40 -6.34
N ASP A 42 -2.01 -12.21 -6.92
CA ASP A 42 -1.04 -11.94 -7.97
C ASP A 42 0.32 -11.59 -7.36
N LEU A 43 0.32 -10.94 -6.18
CA LEU A 43 1.54 -10.62 -5.43
C LEU A 43 2.15 -11.83 -4.72
N ILE A 44 1.33 -12.80 -4.30
CA ILE A 44 1.83 -14.08 -3.74
C ILE A 44 2.73 -14.79 -4.77
N ARG A 45 2.40 -14.71 -6.07
CA ARG A 45 3.23 -15.30 -7.14
C ARG A 45 4.56 -14.58 -7.32
N LEU A 46 4.59 -13.28 -7.04
CA LEU A 46 5.79 -12.43 -7.17
C LEU A 46 6.72 -12.56 -5.96
N THR A 47 6.19 -12.97 -4.81
CA THR A 47 6.95 -13.12 -3.57
C THR A 47 7.25 -14.59 -3.33
N SER A 48 8.46 -15.02 -3.69
CA SER A 48 8.94 -16.42 -3.53
C SER A 48 8.91 -16.94 -2.08
N SER A 49 8.53 -16.10 -1.12
CA SER A 49 8.40 -16.39 0.30
C SER A 49 7.06 -17.01 0.70
N GLY A 50 6.07 -17.09 -0.20
CA GLY A 50 4.77 -17.70 0.12
C GLY A 50 4.03 -17.01 1.27
N VAL A 51 4.29 -15.72 1.48
CA VAL A 51 3.66 -14.95 2.56
C VAL A 51 2.19 -14.79 2.22
N ALA A 52 1.32 -15.55 2.89
CA ALA A 52 -0.11 -15.35 2.84
C ALA A 52 -0.41 -13.93 3.32
N ILE A 53 -1.00 -13.12 2.45
CA ILE A 53 -1.49 -11.79 2.79
C ILE A 53 -2.92 -11.99 3.36
N GLY A 54 -3.38 -11.09 4.21
CA GLY A 54 -4.46 -11.37 5.18
C GLY A 54 -5.86 -11.46 4.60
N GLY A 55 -6.05 -11.67 3.29
CA GLY A 55 -7.37 -11.78 2.68
C GLY A 55 -8.12 -10.46 2.55
N THR A 56 -7.39 -9.34 2.44
CA THR A 56 -7.98 -7.99 2.31
C THR A 56 -8.34 -7.63 0.86
N GLY A 57 -8.01 -8.51 -0.09
CA GLY A 57 -8.33 -8.40 -1.52
C GLY A 57 -7.23 -7.74 -2.34
N TRP A 58 -6.53 -6.76 -1.78
CA TRP A 58 -5.47 -6.00 -2.44
C TRP A 58 -4.19 -5.95 -1.62
N ALA A 59 -3.06 -5.78 -2.29
CA ALA A 59 -1.81 -5.43 -1.64
C ALA A 59 -1.00 -4.44 -2.48
N ALA A 60 -0.16 -3.65 -1.80
CA ALA A 60 0.84 -2.82 -2.44
C ALA A 60 2.26 -3.27 -2.06
N LEU A 61 3.13 -3.34 -3.04
CA LEU A 61 4.55 -3.60 -2.85
C LEU A 61 5.33 -2.31 -3.13
N LEU A 62 6.02 -1.76 -2.12
CA LEU A 62 6.73 -0.50 -2.28
C LEU A 62 8.04 -0.70 -3.05
N GLU A 63 8.42 0.23 -3.92
CA GLU A 63 9.76 0.21 -4.52
C GLU A 63 10.83 0.66 -3.51
N LYS A 64 10.44 1.58 -2.63
CA LYS A 64 11.27 2.06 -1.52
C LYS A 64 10.48 1.88 -0.21
N PRO A 65 11.03 1.16 0.79
CA PRO A 65 10.36 1.04 2.08
C PRO A 65 10.19 2.42 2.73
N ASN A 66 9.04 2.65 3.35
CA ASN A 66 8.74 3.85 4.10
C ASN A 66 8.20 3.46 5.48
N PRO A 67 8.99 3.62 6.57
CA PRO A 67 8.60 3.19 7.91
C PRO A 67 7.51 4.06 8.55
N ASP A 68 7.20 5.22 7.98
CA ASP A 68 6.19 6.14 8.51
C ASP A 68 4.75 5.69 8.17
N ILE A 69 4.62 4.79 7.20
CA ILE A 69 3.36 4.18 6.79
C ILE A 69 2.97 3.08 7.79
N ILE A 70 1.75 3.17 8.33
CA ILE A 70 1.21 2.23 9.31
C ILE A 70 -0.21 1.78 8.94
N GLY A 71 -0.75 0.82 9.71
CA GLY A 71 -2.15 0.41 9.57
C GLY A 71 -3.12 1.55 9.93
N GLY A 72 -4.12 1.77 9.09
CA GLY A 72 -5.07 2.87 9.16
C GLY A 72 -4.74 4.04 8.23
N ASP A 73 -3.55 4.07 7.62
CA ASP A 73 -3.23 5.05 6.57
C ASP A 73 -4.03 4.77 5.29
N ILE A 74 -4.20 5.80 4.46
CA ILE A 74 -4.97 5.75 3.23
C ILE A 74 -4.03 6.02 2.06
N LEU A 75 -4.03 5.14 1.08
CA LEU A 75 -3.37 5.33 -0.22
C LEU A 75 -4.37 6.00 -1.16
N ARG A 76 -4.06 7.22 -1.59
CA ARG A 76 -4.75 7.95 -2.64
C ARG A 76 -4.06 7.73 -3.96
N ARG A 77 -4.80 7.12 -4.88
CA ARG A 77 -4.35 6.82 -6.25
C ARG A 77 -4.61 8.04 -7.14
N ALA A 78 -3.97 8.07 -8.31
CA ALA A 78 -4.12 9.18 -9.26
C ALA A 78 -5.54 9.28 -9.87
N ASP A 79 -6.34 8.22 -9.76
CA ASP A 79 -7.75 8.18 -10.17
C ASP A 79 -8.72 8.56 -9.04
N ASP A 80 -8.22 9.19 -7.98
CA ASP A 80 -8.93 9.56 -6.74
C ASP A 80 -9.51 8.38 -5.95
N SER A 81 -9.22 7.13 -6.33
CA SER A 81 -9.60 5.97 -5.52
C SER A 81 -8.73 5.84 -4.27
N GLU A 82 -9.37 5.45 -3.17
CA GLU A 82 -8.74 5.31 -1.85
C GLU A 82 -8.68 3.83 -1.44
N LEU A 83 -7.50 3.43 -0.95
CA LEU A 83 -7.28 2.11 -0.36
C LEU A 83 -6.74 2.27 1.05
N THR A 84 -7.39 1.63 2.03
CA THR A 84 -6.97 1.69 3.42
C THR A 84 -5.90 0.63 3.70
N VAL A 85 -4.79 1.04 4.31
CA VAL A 85 -3.75 0.14 4.81
C VAL A 85 -4.30 -0.64 6.00
N HIS A 86 -4.56 -1.93 5.81
CA HIS A 86 -4.94 -2.81 6.90
C HIS A 86 -3.74 -3.19 7.77
N ARG A 87 -2.63 -3.54 7.13
CA ARG A 87 -1.42 -4.01 7.81
C ARG A 87 -0.19 -3.71 6.95
N VAL A 88 0.93 -3.45 7.63
CA VAL A 88 2.24 -3.25 7.00
C VAL A 88 3.15 -4.40 7.39
N ARG A 89 3.82 -5.01 6.42
CA ARG A 89 4.74 -6.14 6.66
C ARG A 89 6.07 -5.95 5.94
N PRO A 90 7.20 -6.15 6.63
CA PRO A 90 8.50 -6.16 5.98
C PRO A 90 8.64 -7.41 5.09
N LEU A 91 9.17 -7.24 3.89
CA LEU A 91 9.56 -8.33 3.01
C LEU A 91 10.98 -8.10 2.49
N GLY A 92 11.96 -8.69 3.16
CA GLY A 92 13.36 -8.54 2.81
C GLY A 92 13.79 -7.07 2.80
N GLY A 93 14.20 -6.55 1.64
CA GLY A 93 14.61 -5.15 1.46
C GLY A 93 13.48 -4.18 1.10
N THR A 94 12.22 -4.60 1.20
CA THR A 94 11.05 -3.77 0.89
C THR A 94 9.91 -4.00 1.90
N MET A 95 8.79 -3.30 1.74
CA MET A 95 7.58 -3.39 2.54
C MET A 95 6.38 -3.74 1.66
N ILE A 96 5.52 -4.60 2.19
CA ILE A 96 4.20 -4.92 1.65
C ILE A 96 3.14 -4.26 2.53
N LEU A 97 2.18 -3.61 1.88
CA LEU A 97 0.97 -3.09 2.51
C LEU A 97 -0.17 -4.03 2.13
N GLU A 98 -0.86 -4.56 3.14
CA GLU A 98 -2.14 -5.24 2.95
C GLU A 98 -3.20 -4.15 2.86
N LEU A 99 -3.94 -4.10 1.76
CA LEU A 99 -4.87 -3.02 1.47
C LEU A 99 -6.30 -3.53 1.44
N ARG A 100 -7.22 -2.72 1.96
CA ARG A 100 -8.66 -2.92 1.85
C ARG A 100 -9.21 -1.81 0.95
N GLY A 101 -9.96 -2.20 -0.07
CA GLY A 101 -10.77 -1.24 -0.81
C GLY A 101 -11.91 -0.77 0.07
N ASP A 102 -12.13 0.54 0.13
CA ASP A 102 -13.37 1.04 0.69
C ASP A 102 -14.49 0.70 -0.30
N GLU A 103 -15.29 -0.33 0.03
CA GLU A 103 -16.64 -0.40 -0.51
C GLU A 103 -17.37 0.81 0.06
N ILE A 104 -17.50 1.87 -0.74
CA ILE A 104 -18.43 2.95 -0.45
C ILE A 104 -19.82 2.29 -0.39
N PRO A 105 -20.50 2.26 0.77
CA PRO A 105 -21.86 1.71 0.87
C PRO A 105 -22.88 2.58 0.13
#